data_AF-A0A7L7KU89-F1
#
_entry.id   AF-A0A7L7KU89-F1
#
_cell.length_a   1.000
_cell.length_b   1.000
_cell.length_c   1.000
_cell.angle_alpha   90.00
_cell.angle_beta   90.00
_cell.angle_gamma   90.00
#
_symmetry.space_group_name_H-M   'P 1'
#
loop_
_entity.id
_entity.type
_entity.pdbx_description
1 polymer ?
#
loop_
_entity_poly.entity_id
_entity_poly.type
_entity_poly.pdbx_seq_one_letter_code
_entity_poly.pdbx_strand_id
1 'polypeptide(L)'
;MKSYQLIAILLVFLLSSCSNPIKLKYELPEDAAIIGNLIVTNIENGTASVSSMDTDTNTMYVYATINNAKDSVIDVEWYYGIDVLIQEDSVTITDSPQTLRITATSPSGGWFPGDYSVDVYKDDLFIDSIEYTVVDEELRTNPSWLVGSYAYEYSDGTLPTNIAYQNYDLNADGTWTSEYQWYSGNSTSTGDDDGTWDYYDGVVTFYTERGYTIEFDVIGHRLALEEAYWNGVTQYFSRPWTD
;
A
#
# COMPACT_ATOMS: atom_id res chain seq x y z
N MET A 1 -35.15 24.35 -18.72
CA MET A 1 -33.84 23.71 -18.45
C MET A 1 -33.64 23.73 -16.95
N LYS A 2 -33.68 22.57 -16.31
CA LYS A 2 -33.57 22.43 -14.86
C LYS A 2 -32.11 22.33 -14.45
N SER A 3 -31.80 23.09 -13.40
CA SER A 3 -30.54 23.19 -12.65
C SER A 3 -30.30 21.95 -11.78
N TYR A 4 -29.05 21.61 -11.51
CA TYR A 4 -28.62 21.05 -10.23
C TYR A 4 -27.27 21.65 -9.82
N GLN A 5 -27.27 22.29 -8.65
CA GLN A 5 -26.08 22.77 -7.95
C GLN A 5 -25.58 21.65 -7.03
N LEU A 6 -24.28 21.37 -7.07
CA LEU A 6 -23.59 20.56 -6.07
C LEU A 6 -23.19 21.49 -4.92
N ILE A 7 -23.74 21.26 -3.73
CA ILE A 7 -23.39 21.99 -2.51
C ILE A 7 -22.36 21.15 -1.76
N ALA A 8 -21.11 21.63 -1.70
CA ALA A 8 -20.10 21.12 -0.78
C ALA A 8 -20.37 21.69 0.62
N ILE A 9 -20.64 20.82 1.59
CA ILE A 9 -20.75 21.20 3.00
C ILE A 9 -19.41 20.90 3.68
N LEU A 10 -18.64 21.96 3.88
CA LEU A 10 -17.45 21.98 4.73
C LEU A 10 -17.91 22.31 6.16
N LEU A 11 -17.88 21.32 7.08
CA LEU A 11 -18.19 21.54 8.50
C LEU A 11 -16.89 21.60 9.32
N VAL A 12 -16.50 22.81 9.70
CA VAL A 12 -15.47 23.07 10.72
C VAL A 12 -16.17 23.18 12.07
N PHE A 13 -15.80 22.36 13.05
CA PHE A 13 -16.21 22.55 14.45
C PHE A 13 -15.02 22.42 15.39
N LEU A 14 -14.71 23.50 16.10
CA LEU A 14 -13.90 23.49 17.31
C LEU A 14 -14.75 23.95 18.50
N LEU A 15 -14.90 23.00 19.43
CA LEU A 15 -14.97 23.10 20.89
C LEU A 15 -16.26 23.49 21.63
N SER A 16 -16.66 22.51 22.45
CA SER A 16 -17.07 22.60 23.87
C SER A 16 -18.50 23.03 24.19
N SER A 17 -19.38 22.03 24.36
CA SER A 17 -20.14 21.81 25.61
C SER A 17 -21.14 20.64 25.44
N CYS A 18 -21.20 19.76 26.45
CA CYS A 18 -22.21 18.70 26.65
C CYS A 18 -22.39 17.69 25.50
N SER A 19 -21.52 16.68 25.45
CA SER A 19 -21.66 15.52 24.56
C SER A 19 -22.78 14.57 25.04
N ASN A 20 -24.04 14.93 24.77
CA ASN A 20 -24.99 13.88 24.41
C ASN A 20 -24.53 13.37 23.04
N PRO A 21 -24.11 12.10 22.89
CA PRO A 21 -23.78 11.59 21.57
C PRO A 21 -25.03 11.72 20.72
N ILE A 22 -24.99 12.61 19.73
CA ILE A 22 -25.97 12.63 18.65
C ILE A 22 -25.80 11.28 17.96
N LYS A 23 -26.66 10.32 18.31
CA LYS A 23 -26.78 9.07 17.57
C LYS A 23 -27.42 9.45 16.25
N LEU A 24 -26.60 9.77 15.24
CA LEU A 24 -27.04 9.79 13.86
C LEU A 24 -27.52 8.37 13.56
N LYS A 25 -28.85 8.18 13.55
CA LYS A 25 -29.44 7.00 12.95
C LYS A 25 -29.30 7.19 11.45
N TYR A 26 -28.26 6.60 10.88
CA TYR A 26 -28.21 6.39 9.45
C TYR A 26 -29.19 5.25 9.14
N GLU A 27 -30.36 5.59 8.62
CA GLU A 27 -31.27 4.58 8.07
C GLU A 27 -30.76 4.26 6.67
N LEU A 28 -30.23 3.05 6.52
CA LEU A 28 -29.85 2.53 5.21
C LEU A 28 -31.10 2.54 4.30
N PRO A 29 -30.98 2.97 3.04
CA PRO A 29 -32.06 2.87 2.05
C PRO A 29 -32.66 1.45 2.01
N GLU A 30 -33.95 1.30 1.68
CA GLU A 30 -34.62 -0.02 1.57
C GLU A 30 -33.94 -0.96 0.55
N ASP A 31 -33.15 -0.40 -0.37
CA ASP A 31 -32.35 -1.05 -1.40
C ASP A 31 -30.85 -1.11 -1.07
N ALA A 32 -30.45 -0.80 0.16
CA ALA A 32 -29.06 -0.94 0.59
C ALA A 32 -28.64 -2.41 0.53
N ALA A 33 -27.52 -2.67 -0.15
CA ALA A 33 -26.91 -3.99 -0.10
C ALA A 33 -26.43 -4.25 1.34
N ILE A 34 -26.76 -5.42 1.87
CA ILE A 34 -26.27 -5.85 3.17
C ILE A 34 -25.21 -6.91 2.92
N ILE A 35 -23.97 -6.61 3.29
CA ILE A 35 -22.92 -7.61 3.35
C ILE A 35 -23.19 -8.48 4.57
N GLY A 36 -23.54 -9.74 4.33
CA GLY A 36 -23.90 -10.69 5.38
C GLY A 36 -22.69 -11.21 6.14
N ASN A 37 -21.58 -11.44 5.44
CA ASN A 37 -20.27 -11.78 5.97
C ASN A 37 -19.22 -11.28 4.97
N LEU A 38 -18.24 -10.52 5.44
CA LEU A 38 -17.00 -10.19 4.72
C LEU A 38 -15.87 -10.95 5.41
N ILE A 39 -15.09 -11.73 4.67
CA ILE A 39 -14.03 -12.58 5.21
C ILE A 39 -12.80 -12.48 4.31
N VAL A 40 -11.66 -12.11 4.89
CA VAL A 40 -10.34 -12.25 4.27
C VAL A 40 -9.70 -13.56 4.72
N THR A 41 -9.12 -14.31 3.78
CA THR A 41 -8.41 -15.58 4.04
C THR A 41 -7.33 -15.85 2.99
N ASN A 42 -6.31 -16.63 3.33
CA ASN A 42 -5.32 -17.16 2.39
C ASN A 42 -5.67 -18.58 1.89
N ILE A 43 -6.88 -19.07 2.18
CA ILE A 43 -7.36 -20.39 1.75
C ILE A 43 -8.47 -20.22 0.73
N GLU A 44 -8.32 -20.82 -0.46
CA GLU A 44 -9.25 -20.70 -1.60
C GLU A 44 -10.71 -21.14 -1.31
N ASN A 45 -10.99 -21.74 -0.16
CA ASN A 45 -12.35 -22.05 0.29
C ASN A 45 -12.50 -21.87 1.81
N GLY A 46 -11.75 -20.92 2.39
CA GLY A 46 -11.73 -20.66 3.83
C GLY A 46 -13.05 -20.09 4.35
N THR A 47 -13.40 -20.44 5.59
CA THR A 47 -14.56 -19.87 6.32
C THR A 47 -14.13 -19.10 7.56
N ALA A 48 -12.82 -18.95 7.78
CA ALA A 48 -12.24 -18.24 8.91
C ALA A 48 -11.65 -16.91 8.42
N SER A 49 -12.02 -15.82 9.10
CA SER A 49 -11.36 -14.52 8.96
C SER A 49 -9.97 -14.60 9.56
N VAL A 50 -8.97 -14.10 8.85
CA VAL A 50 -7.64 -13.89 9.40
C VAL A 50 -7.46 -12.42 9.77
N SER A 51 -6.79 -12.16 10.89
CA SER A 51 -6.33 -10.82 11.27
C SER A 51 -4.88 -10.55 10.85
N SER A 52 -4.14 -11.59 10.47
CA SER A 52 -2.76 -11.47 10.02
C SER A 52 -2.38 -12.54 8.99
N MET A 53 -1.33 -12.28 8.19
CA MET A 53 -0.77 -13.18 7.17
C MET A 53 0.75 -13.04 7.07
N ASP A 54 1.43 -14.05 6.51
CA ASP A 54 2.87 -13.98 6.21
C ASP A 54 3.11 -13.29 4.86
N THR A 55 4.23 -12.56 4.76
CA THR A 55 4.79 -11.96 3.55
C THR A 55 4.86 -12.90 2.34
N ASP A 56 5.06 -14.22 2.56
CA ASP A 56 5.16 -15.22 1.48
C ASP A 56 3.81 -15.73 0.96
N THR A 57 2.70 -15.19 1.48
CA THR A 57 1.35 -15.56 1.04
C THR A 57 1.11 -15.13 -0.42
N ASN A 58 1.14 -16.07 -1.35
CA ASN A 58 0.97 -15.75 -2.79
C ASN A 58 -0.37 -15.10 -3.14
N THR A 59 -1.45 -15.47 -2.45
CA THR A 59 -2.80 -15.08 -2.86
C THR A 59 -3.70 -14.90 -1.65
N MET A 60 -4.45 -13.81 -1.66
CA MET A 60 -5.50 -13.52 -0.70
C MET A 60 -6.86 -13.61 -1.37
N TYR A 61 -7.83 -14.10 -0.62
CA TYR A 61 -9.21 -14.21 -1.04
C TYR A 61 -10.10 -13.41 -0.09
N VAL A 62 -10.95 -12.59 -0.68
CA VAL A 62 -12.09 -11.96 0.00
C VAL A 62 -13.36 -12.66 -0.44
N TYR A 63 -14.10 -13.15 0.55
CA TYR A 63 -15.45 -13.66 0.35
C TYR A 63 -16.44 -12.67 0.93
N ALA A 64 -17.38 -12.22 0.10
CA ALA A 64 -18.48 -11.38 0.52
C ALA A 64 -19.80 -12.05 0.17
N THR A 65 -20.72 -12.16 1.13
CA THR A 65 -22.11 -12.53 0.84
C THR A 65 -22.93 -11.26 0.67
N ILE A 66 -23.36 -10.97 -0.56
CA ILE A 66 -24.16 -9.80 -0.87
C ILE A 66 -25.64 -10.17 -0.85
N ASN A 67 -26.40 -9.52 0.04
CA ASN A 67 -27.85 -9.65 0.13
C ASN A 67 -28.50 -8.34 -0.33
N ASN A 68 -29.69 -8.44 -0.93
CA ASN A 68 -30.51 -7.29 -1.33
C ASN A 68 -29.79 -6.30 -2.29
N ALA A 69 -28.93 -6.80 -3.16
CA ALA A 69 -28.36 -6.04 -4.27
C ALA A 69 -28.94 -6.57 -5.59
N LYS A 70 -29.40 -5.67 -6.45
CA LYS A 70 -29.89 -6.02 -7.79
C LYS A 70 -29.58 -4.89 -8.74
N ASP A 71 -29.06 -5.25 -9.91
CA ASP A 71 -28.66 -4.31 -10.96
C ASP A 71 -27.67 -3.26 -10.42
N SER A 72 -26.76 -3.69 -9.53
CA SER A 72 -25.77 -2.86 -8.83
C SER A 72 -24.34 -3.29 -9.16
N VAL A 73 -23.40 -2.38 -9.01
CA VAL A 73 -21.97 -2.65 -9.08
C VAL A 73 -21.41 -2.72 -7.66
N ILE A 74 -20.58 -3.73 -7.40
CA ILE A 74 -19.79 -3.85 -6.17
C ILE A 74 -18.34 -3.66 -6.56
N ASP A 75 -17.72 -2.64 -6.00
CA ASP A 75 -16.30 -2.35 -6.17
C ASP A 75 -15.54 -2.72 -4.90
N VAL A 76 -14.36 -3.30 -5.07
CA VAL A 76 -13.51 -3.73 -3.97
C VAL A 76 -12.11 -3.22 -4.20
N GLU A 77 -11.65 -2.44 -3.24
CA GLU A 77 -10.36 -1.75 -3.28
C GLU A 77 -9.46 -2.31 -2.18
N TRP A 78 -8.25 -2.71 -2.54
CA TRP A 78 -7.24 -3.23 -1.63
C TRP A 78 -6.21 -2.15 -1.36
N TYR A 79 -5.92 -1.91 -0.09
CA TYR A 79 -4.99 -0.86 0.33
C TYR A 79 -3.85 -1.41 1.17
N TYR A 80 -2.68 -0.78 1.01
CA TYR A 80 -1.56 -0.86 1.93
C TYR A 80 -1.44 0.45 2.72
N GLY A 81 -1.27 0.34 4.04
CA GLY A 81 -1.27 1.50 4.92
C GLY A 81 -2.60 2.24 4.84
N ILE A 82 -2.54 3.58 4.83
CA ILE A 82 -3.74 4.43 4.91
C ILE A 82 -4.32 4.83 3.55
N ASP A 83 -3.54 4.76 2.46
CA ASP A 83 -3.90 5.41 1.21
C ASP A 83 -3.29 4.80 -0.06
N VAL A 84 -2.55 3.70 0.04
CA VAL A 84 -1.88 3.11 -1.13
C VAL A 84 -2.75 2.05 -1.76
N LEU A 85 -3.51 2.40 -2.79
CA LEU A 85 -4.32 1.47 -3.57
C LEU A 85 -3.41 0.46 -4.31
N ILE A 86 -3.58 -0.81 -3.99
CA ILE A 86 -2.80 -1.93 -4.56
C ILE A 86 -3.55 -2.59 -5.72
N GLN A 87 -4.86 -2.78 -5.55
CA GLN A 87 -5.71 -3.48 -6.50
C GLN A 87 -7.15 -3.00 -6.38
N GLU A 88 -7.85 -2.95 -7.50
CA GLU A 88 -9.27 -2.64 -7.58
C GLU A 88 -9.95 -3.71 -8.44
N ASP A 89 -11.09 -4.23 -7.98
CA ASP A 89 -11.93 -5.18 -8.70
C ASP A 89 -13.39 -4.72 -8.68
N SER A 90 -14.12 -4.98 -9.75
CA SER A 90 -15.53 -4.61 -9.87
C SER A 90 -16.38 -5.78 -10.33
N VAL A 91 -17.52 -5.99 -9.66
CA VAL A 91 -18.47 -7.07 -9.96
C VAL A 91 -19.89 -6.53 -10.08
N THR A 92 -20.52 -6.77 -11.23
CA THR A 92 -21.94 -6.44 -11.43
C THR A 92 -22.84 -7.53 -10.88
N ILE A 93 -23.70 -7.18 -9.92
CA ILE A 93 -24.72 -8.04 -9.32
C ILE A 93 -26.02 -7.90 -10.10
N THR A 94 -26.44 -8.97 -10.77
CA THR A 94 -27.70 -9.01 -11.54
C THR A 94 -28.90 -9.49 -10.73
N ASP A 95 -28.67 -10.21 -9.63
CA ASP A 95 -29.70 -10.68 -8.69
C ASP A 95 -29.06 -11.07 -7.35
N SER A 96 -29.82 -11.20 -6.26
CA SER A 96 -29.30 -11.57 -4.92
C SER A 96 -30.16 -12.63 -4.20
N PRO A 97 -29.59 -13.44 -3.26
CA PRO A 97 -28.23 -13.38 -2.73
C PRO A 97 -27.16 -13.91 -3.69
N GLN A 98 -25.95 -13.33 -3.63
CA GLN A 98 -24.77 -13.81 -4.33
C GLN A 98 -23.55 -13.83 -3.42
N THR A 99 -22.65 -14.80 -3.64
CA THR A 99 -21.34 -14.83 -3.00
C THR A 99 -20.31 -14.33 -3.99
N LEU A 100 -19.59 -13.28 -3.60
CA LEU A 100 -18.43 -12.79 -4.31
C LEU A 100 -17.18 -13.50 -3.82
N ARG A 101 -16.29 -13.79 -4.77
CA ARG A 101 -14.92 -14.20 -4.52
C ARG A 101 -14.03 -13.23 -5.26
N ILE A 102 -13.23 -12.47 -4.51
CA ILE A 102 -12.31 -11.48 -5.05
C ILE A 102 -10.91 -11.88 -4.60
N THR A 103 -9.95 -11.75 -5.51
CA THR A 103 -8.63 -12.35 -5.35
C THR A 103 -7.58 -11.28 -5.52
N ALA A 104 -6.75 -11.08 -4.50
CA ALA A 104 -5.54 -10.29 -4.62
C ALA A 104 -4.32 -11.20 -4.70
N THR A 105 -3.44 -10.93 -5.66
CA THR A 105 -2.19 -11.67 -5.81
C THR A 105 -1.07 -10.82 -5.24
N SER A 106 -0.12 -11.44 -4.53
CA SER A 106 1.03 -10.71 -4.03
C SER A 106 1.81 -10.07 -5.18
N PRO A 107 2.43 -8.90 -4.95
CA PRO A 107 3.46 -8.38 -5.85
C PRO A 107 4.57 -9.41 -6.07
N SER A 108 5.38 -9.20 -7.12
CA SER A 108 6.62 -9.97 -7.30
C SER A 108 7.47 -9.90 -6.02
N GLY A 109 7.83 -11.06 -5.48
CA GLY A 109 8.59 -11.17 -4.23
C GLY A 109 7.75 -11.33 -2.96
N GLY A 110 6.45 -11.06 -2.97
CA GLY A 110 5.56 -11.22 -1.80
C GLY A 110 4.93 -9.91 -1.32
N TRP A 111 4.17 -9.99 -0.23
CA TRP A 111 3.56 -8.84 0.42
C TRP A 111 4.58 -8.10 1.29
N PHE A 112 4.51 -6.76 1.28
CA PHE A 112 5.28 -5.96 2.23
C PHE A 112 4.70 -6.10 3.65
N PRO A 113 5.53 -6.16 4.69
CA PRO A 113 5.02 -6.09 6.06
C PRO A 113 4.27 -4.78 6.32
N GLY A 114 3.21 -4.85 7.12
CA GLY A 114 2.44 -3.69 7.56
C GLY A 114 0.94 -3.91 7.55
N ASP A 115 0.20 -2.83 7.76
CA ASP A 115 -1.25 -2.84 7.82
C ASP A 115 -1.86 -2.73 6.43
N TYR A 116 -2.97 -3.41 6.22
CA TYR A 116 -3.72 -3.46 4.99
C TYR A 116 -5.20 -3.32 5.27
N SER A 117 -5.94 -2.83 4.28
CA SER A 117 -7.40 -2.89 4.28
C SER A 117 -7.98 -3.39 2.96
N VAL A 118 -9.22 -3.88 3.03
CA VAL A 118 -10.06 -4.15 1.87
C VAL A 118 -11.36 -3.39 2.07
N ASP A 119 -11.59 -2.40 1.22
CA ASP A 119 -12.77 -1.55 1.26
C ASP A 119 -13.77 -2.03 0.19
N VAL A 120 -15.04 -2.10 0.57
CA VAL A 120 -16.12 -2.56 -0.32
C VAL A 120 -17.12 -1.45 -0.52
N TYR A 121 -17.43 -1.17 -1.78
CA TYR A 121 -18.36 -0.15 -2.22
C TYR A 121 -19.51 -0.78 -3.01
N LYS A 122 -20.67 -0.14 -2.98
CA LYS A 122 -21.81 -0.45 -3.86
C LYS A 122 -22.25 0.83 -4.54
N ASP A 123 -22.21 0.85 -5.87
CA ASP A 123 -22.61 2.01 -6.67
C ASP A 123 -21.94 3.30 -6.13
N ASP A 124 -20.61 3.25 -5.94
CA ASP A 124 -19.75 4.30 -5.35
C ASP A 124 -19.98 4.62 -3.85
N LEU A 125 -20.88 3.89 -3.15
CA LEU A 125 -21.12 4.07 -1.72
C LEU A 125 -20.33 3.07 -0.89
N PHE A 126 -19.45 3.55 -0.01
CA PHE A 126 -18.74 2.72 0.96
C PHE A 126 -19.71 1.92 1.84
N ILE A 127 -19.49 0.61 1.93
CA ILE A 127 -20.31 -0.31 2.71
C ILE A 127 -19.58 -0.78 3.96
N ASP A 128 -18.38 -1.32 3.79
CA ASP A 128 -17.63 -1.99 4.85
C ASP A 128 -16.14 -2.06 4.52
N SER A 129 -15.32 -2.31 5.54
CA SER A 129 -13.88 -2.50 5.41
C SER A 129 -13.39 -3.64 6.30
N ILE A 130 -12.38 -4.38 5.82
CA ILE A 130 -11.62 -5.32 6.64
C ILE A 130 -10.19 -4.85 6.77
N GLU A 131 -9.72 -4.75 7.99
CA GLU A 131 -8.31 -4.51 8.33
C GLU A 131 -7.60 -5.83 8.64
N TYR A 132 -6.37 -5.98 8.15
CA TYR A 132 -5.48 -7.10 8.48
C TYR A 132 -4.02 -6.65 8.40
N THR A 133 -3.11 -7.39 9.03
CA THR A 133 -1.68 -7.06 9.03
C THR A 133 -0.85 -8.18 8.37
N VAL A 134 0.02 -7.83 7.43
CA VAL A 134 1.05 -8.74 6.94
C VAL A 134 2.27 -8.64 7.86
N VAL A 135 2.75 -9.79 8.32
CA VAL A 135 3.89 -9.92 9.23
C VAL A 135 5.01 -10.70 8.57
N ASP A 136 6.25 -10.30 8.85
CA ASP A 136 7.45 -11.10 8.55
C ASP A 136 7.84 -11.84 9.83
N GLU A 137 7.47 -13.12 9.95
CA GLU A 137 7.74 -13.89 11.17
C GLU A 137 9.20 -14.39 11.26
N GLU A 138 9.93 -14.34 10.14
CA GLU A 138 11.30 -14.82 10.05
C GLU A 138 12.30 -13.67 9.91
N LEU A 139 13.35 -13.69 10.73
CA LEU A 139 14.52 -12.84 10.50
C LEU A 139 15.26 -13.36 9.25
N ARG A 140 14.83 -12.92 8.08
CA ARG A 140 15.39 -13.31 6.78
C ARG A 140 16.49 -12.35 6.36
N THR A 141 17.67 -12.88 6.08
CA THR A 141 18.66 -12.18 5.25
C THR A 141 18.11 -12.17 3.82
N ASN A 142 18.02 -10.99 3.21
CA ASN A 142 17.50 -10.80 1.84
C ASN A 142 16.07 -11.32 1.59
N PRO A 143 15.05 -10.80 2.29
CA PRO A 143 13.69 -11.27 2.07
C PRO A 143 13.21 -10.99 0.64
N SER A 144 12.48 -11.95 0.06
CA SER A 144 12.01 -11.84 -1.33
C SER A 144 11.08 -10.65 -1.54
N TRP A 145 10.32 -10.23 -0.52
CA TRP A 145 9.38 -9.12 -0.62
C TRP A 145 10.09 -7.77 -0.82
N LEU A 146 11.39 -7.66 -0.52
CA LEU A 146 12.21 -6.48 -0.81
C LEU A 146 12.83 -6.48 -2.22
N VAL A 147 12.90 -7.61 -2.91
CA VAL A 147 13.53 -7.72 -4.25
C VAL A 147 12.77 -6.87 -5.25
N GLY A 148 13.47 -6.07 -6.06
CA GLY A 148 12.87 -5.23 -7.10
C GLY A 148 13.57 -3.89 -7.29
N SER A 149 12.96 -3.03 -8.11
CA SER A 149 13.52 -1.73 -8.52
C SER A 149 12.89 -0.57 -7.74
N TYR A 150 13.71 0.19 -7.03
CA TYR A 150 13.31 1.35 -6.25
C TYR A 150 13.81 2.62 -6.92
N ALA A 151 12.89 3.46 -7.37
CA ALA A 151 13.22 4.74 -7.98
C ALA A 151 13.03 5.88 -6.99
N TYR A 152 13.86 6.91 -7.09
CA TYR A 152 13.70 8.14 -6.30
C TYR A 152 12.30 8.72 -6.50
N GLU A 153 11.59 8.94 -5.39
CA GLU A 153 10.23 9.46 -5.36
C GLU A 153 10.24 10.93 -4.92
N TYR A 154 10.77 11.21 -3.73
CA TYR A 154 10.86 12.55 -3.15
C TYR A 154 11.87 12.63 -2.00
N SER A 155 12.05 13.83 -1.46
CA SER A 155 12.80 14.09 -0.22
C SER A 155 11.98 14.97 0.72
N ASP A 156 12.15 14.79 2.03
CA ASP A 156 11.44 15.56 3.07
C ASP A 156 12.02 16.97 3.30
N GLY A 157 13.07 17.32 2.55
CA GLY A 157 13.76 18.60 2.62
C GLY A 157 14.24 19.08 1.27
N THR A 158 14.90 20.24 1.26
CA THR A 158 15.48 20.79 0.02
C THR A 158 16.85 20.19 -0.22
N LEU A 159 16.96 19.34 -1.25
CA LEU A 159 18.25 18.92 -1.78
C LEU A 159 18.94 20.11 -2.46
N PRO A 160 20.26 20.29 -2.29
CA PRO A 160 21.01 21.31 -3.04
C PRO A 160 21.39 20.85 -4.45
N THR A 161 20.94 19.66 -4.84
CA THR A 161 21.04 19.09 -6.18
C THR A 161 19.64 18.79 -6.72
N ASN A 162 19.54 18.71 -8.04
CA ASN A 162 18.35 18.21 -8.72
C ASN A 162 18.60 16.76 -9.14
N ILE A 163 17.86 15.82 -8.58
CA ILE A 163 17.93 14.40 -8.96
C ILE A 163 17.15 14.22 -10.26
N ALA A 164 17.85 13.86 -11.33
CA ALA A 164 17.25 13.53 -12.61
C ALA A 164 16.63 12.12 -12.56
N TYR A 165 17.40 11.18 -12.02
CA TYR A 165 16.98 9.84 -11.64
C TYR A 165 17.98 9.28 -10.62
N GLN A 166 17.52 8.37 -9.79
CA GLN A 166 18.36 7.54 -8.94
C GLN A 166 17.57 6.27 -8.63
N ASN A 167 18.11 5.13 -9.04
CA ASN A 167 17.45 3.85 -8.98
C ASN A 167 18.34 2.85 -8.22
N TYR A 168 17.71 1.96 -7.46
CA TYR A 168 18.33 0.82 -6.81
C TYR A 168 17.59 -0.46 -7.19
N ASP A 169 18.30 -1.45 -7.71
CA ASP A 169 17.76 -2.77 -8.01
C ASP A 169 18.29 -3.76 -6.97
N LEU A 170 17.40 -4.33 -6.15
CA LEU A 170 17.74 -5.40 -5.21
C LEU A 170 17.43 -6.74 -5.85
N ASN A 171 18.44 -7.57 -6.04
CA ASN A 171 18.32 -8.87 -6.68
C ASN A 171 18.10 -9.99 -5.66
N ALA A 172 17.39 -11.05 -6.10
CA ALA A 172 17.08 -12.22 -5.27
C ALA A 172 18.32 -13.05 -4.88
N ASP A 173 19.46 -12.85 -5.53
CA ASP A 173 20.73 -13.50 -5.19
C ASP A 173 21.54 -12.75 -4.11
N GLY A 174 20.97 -11.69 -3.52
CA GLY A 174 21.60 -10.87 -2.49
C GLY A 174 22.53 -9.79 -3.06
N THR A 175 22.58 -9.61 -4.38
CA THR A 175 23.29 -8.47 -5.01
C THR A 175 22.37 -7.28 -5.21
N TRP A 176 22.95 -6.09 -5.36
CA TRP A 176 22.22 -4.89 -5.76
C TRP A 176 23.02 -4.08 -6.78
N THR A 177 22.31 -3.27 -7.56
CA THR A 177 22.91 -2.28 -8.46
C THR A 177 22.23 -0.93 -8.26
N SER A 178 22.94 0.14 -8.59
CA SER A 178 22.37 1.48 -8.68
C SER A 178 22.84 2.22 -9.91
N GLU A 179 22.00 3.15 -10.34
CA GLU A 179 22.33 4.15 -11.32
C GLU A 179 21.79 5.49 -10.83
N TYR A 180 22.54 6.57 -11.07
CA TYR A 180 22.10 7.89 -10.68
C TYR A 180 22.57 8.97 -11.64
N GLN A 181 21.77 10.03 -11.70
CA GLN A 181 22.15 11.28 -12.30
C GLN A 181 21.57 12.45 -11.50
N TRP A 182 22.43 13.40 -11.18
CA TRP A 182 22.02 14.65 -10.53
C TRP A 182 22.73 15.86 -11.12
N TYR A 183 22.10 17.02 -10.94
CA TYR A 183 22.60 18.31 -11.38
C TYR A 183 22.88 19.23 -10.19
N SER A 184 23.98 19.97 -10.26
CA SER A 184 24.31 21.03 -9.31
C SER A 184 24.85 22.25 -10.06
N GLY A 185 24.05 23.31 -10.15
CA GLY A 185 24.38 24.47 -10.98
C GLY A 185 24.55 24.08 -12.45
N ASN A 186 25.76 24.26 -13.00
CA ASN A 186 26.10 23.91 -14.38
C ASN A 186 26.81 22.55 -14.50
N SER A 187 26.87 21.78 -13.42
CA SER A 187 27.52 20.47 -13.37
C SER A 187 26.49 19.36 -13.38
N THR A 188 26.79 18.32 -14.16
CA THR A 188 26.07 17.03 -14.16
C THR A 188 26.99 15.99 -13.56
N SER A 189 26.46 15.16 -12.67
CA SER A 189 27.12 13.95 -12.19
C SER A 189 26.27 12.76 -12.58
N THR A 190 26.92 11.72 -13.08
CA THR A 190 26.32 10.43 -13.44
C THR A 190 27.20 9.34 -12.89
N GLY A 191 26.61 8.25 -12.42
CA GLY A 191 27.38 7.09 -12.03
C GLY A 191 26.51 5.90 -11.71
N ASP A 192 27.21 4.85 -11.35
CA ASP A 192 26.69 3.56 -10.95
C ASP A 192 27.53 3.03 -9.78
N ASP A 193 26.91 2.13 -9.03
CA ASP A 193 27.51 1.41 -7.93
C ASP A 193 26.80 0.07 -7.76
N ASP A 194 27.48 -0.90 -7.18
CA ASP A 194 26.99 -2.25 -7.02
C ASP A 194 27.62 -2.94 -5.80
N GLY A 195 27.03 -4.07 -5.42
CA GLY A 195 27.58 -4.92 -4.38
C GLY A 195 26.54 -5.91 -3.84
N THR A 196 26.63 -6.18 -2.54
CA THR A 196 25.69 -7.08 -1.84
C THR A 196 24.83 -6.31 -0.87
N TRP A 197 23.63 -6.80 -0.57
CA TRP A 197 22.76 -6.20 0.44
C TRP A 197 22.40 -7.22 1.52
N ASP A 198 21.94 -6.73 2.67
CA ASP A 198 21.34 -7.53 3.74
C ASP A 198 20.17 -6.75 4.35
N TYR A 199 19.28 -7.45 5.06
CA TYR A 199 18.14 -6.87 5.75
C TYR A 199 18.07 -7.37 7.19
N TYR A 200 17.94 -6.44 8.12
CA TYR A 200 17.79 -6.77 9.53
C TYR A 200 16.99 -5.68 10.25
N ASP A 201 15.96 -6.09 10.98
CA ASP A 201 15.19 -5.23 11.90
C ASP A 201 14.69 -3.92 11.26
N GLY A 202 14.09 -4.02 10.07
CA GLY A 202 13.57 -2.86 9.35
C GLY A 202 14.61 -2.05 8.59
N VAL A 203 15.88 -2.47 8.57
CA VAL A 203 16.97 -1.75 7.88
C VAL A 203 17.56 -2.61 6.77
N VAL A 204 17.65 -2.04 5.57
CA VAL A 204 18.43 -2.58 4.45
C VAL A 204 19.82 -1.96 4.47
N THR A 205 20.85 -2.80 4.44
CA THR A 205 22.25 -2.36 4.36
C THR A 205 22.86 -2.79 3.03
N PHE A 206 23.33 -1.84 2.23
CA PHE A 206 24.13 -2.08 1.04
C PHE A 206 25.61 -2.06 1.39
N TYR A 207 26.33 -3.09 0.96
CA TYR A 207 27.78 -3.21 1.06
C TYR A 207 28.36 -3.03 -0.34
N THR A 208 29.08 -1.93 -0.55
CA THR A 208 29.59 -1.56 -1.87
C THR A 208 30.93 -2.25 -2.14
N GLU A 209 31.25 -2.56 -3.40
CA GLU A 209 32.57 -3.10 -3.75
C GLU A 209 33.73 -2.14 -3.39
N ARG A 210 33.41 -0.85 -3.26
CA ARG A 210 34.34 0.23 -2.88
C ARG A 210 34.62 0.30 -1.38
N GLY A 211 33.96 -0.54 -0.57
CA GLY A 211 34.26 -0.73 0.85
C GLY A 211 33.57 0.26 1.78
N TYR A 212 32.47 0.88 1.36
CA TYR A 212 31.57 1.64 2.23
C TYR A 212 30.19 0.99 2.29
N THR A 213 29.36 1.45 3.22
CA THR A 213 27.98 0.98 3.37
C THR A 213 26.98 2.10 3.17
N ILE A 214 25.76 1.74 2.77
CA ILE A 214 24.61 2.63 2.68
C ILE A 214 23.46 1.94 3.43
N GLU A 215 22.81 2.63 4.36
CA GLU A 215 21.73 2.08 5.17
C GLU A 215 20.42 2.78 4.82
N PHE A 216 19.34 2.00 4.69
CA PHE A 216 18.00 2.47 4.41
C PHE A 216 17.03 1.92 5.43
N ASP A 217 16.18 2.79 5.99
CA ASP A 217 15.01 2.34 6.72
C ASP A 217 13.95 1.85 5.71
N VAL A 218 13.37 0.69 5.99
CA VAL A 218 12.26 0.14 5.20
C VAL A 218 10.94 0.64 5.77
N ILE A 219 10.20 1.39 4.96
CA ILE A 219 8.90 1.94 5.32
C ILE A 219 7.88 1.47 4.29
N GLY A 220 7.41 0.25 4.49
CA GLY A 220 6.55 -0.45 3.55
C GLY A 220 7.21 -0.70 2.21
N HIS A 221 6.63 -0.17 1.13
CA HIS A 221 7.17 -0.29 -0.23
C HIS A 221 8.28 0.72 -0.55
N ARG A 222 8.77 1.45 0.47
CA ARG A 222 9.78 2.49 0.33
C ARG A 222 11.06 2.15 1.09
N LEU A 223 12.18 2.58 0.52
CA LEU A 223 13.47 2.70 1.19
C LEU A 223 13.70 4.18 1.53
N ALA A 224 14.06 4.47 2.77
CA ALA A 224 14.34 5.82 3.26
C ALA A 224 15.82 5.95 3.61
N LEU A 225 16.52 6.82 2.90
CA LEU A 225 17.95 7.10 3.08
C LEU A 225 18.13 8.41 3.82
N GLU A 226 18.53 8.36 5.08
CA GLU A 226 18.95 9.55 5.83
C GLU A 226 20.41 9.90 5.47
N GLU A 227 20.59 10.96 4.67
CA GLU A 227 21.93 11.40 4.30
C GLU A 227 22.46 12.50 5.24
N ALA A 228 23.44 12.13 6.06
CA ALA A 228 24.16 13.08 6.91
C ALA A 228 24.82 14.22 6.11
N TYR A 229 25.20 13.96 4.86
CA TYR A 229 25.85 14.96 3.99
C TYR A 229 24.94 16.14 3.62
N TRP A 230 23.62 15.94 3.57
CA TRP A 230 22.65 16.96 3.18
C TRP A 230 21.93 17.62 4.38
N ASN A 231 22.53 17.57 5.57
CA ASN A 231 21.95 18.08 6.82
C ASN A 231 20.70 17.33 7.31
N GLY A 232 20.68 15.99 7.14
CA GLY A 232 19.57 15.17 7.65
C GLY A 232 18.31 15.28 6.79
N VAL A 233 18.47 15.51 5.48
CA VAL A 233 17.38 15.32 4.51
C VAL A 233 17.27 13.82 4.23
N THR A 234 16.05 13.31 4.31
CA THR A 234 15.74 11.92 3.97
C THR A 234 15.26 11.85 2.53
N GLN A 235 15.84 10.95 1.76
CA GLN A 235 15.41 10.61 0.41
C GLN A 235 14.59 9.33 0.44
N TYR A 236 13.46 9.33 -0.27
CA TYR A 236 12.56 8.20 -0.34
C TYR A 236 12.60 7.59 -1.74
N PHE A 237 12.78 6.28 -1.79
CA PHE A 237 12.80 5.49 -3.02
C PHE A 237 11.66 4.48 -2.95
N SER A 238 10.79 4.44 -3.96
CA SER A 238 9.61 3.59 -3.97
C SER A 238 9.70 2.52 -5.04
N ARG A 239 9.24 1.31 -4.74
CA ARG A 239 8.93 0.27 -5.74
C ARG A 239 7.45 0.37 -6.12
N PRO A 240 7.08 0.27 -7.42
CA PRO A 240 5.69 0.10 -7.82
C PRO A 240 5.06 -1.16 -7.17
N TRP A 241 3.75 -1.13 -6.93
CA TRP A 241 3.01 -2.30 -6.43
C TRP A 241 2.76 -3.35 -7.52
N THR A 242 2.63 -2.90 -8.75
CA THR A 242 2.43 -3.73 -9.93
C THR A 242 3.66 -3.62 -10.84
N ASP A 243 4.51 -4.64 -10.80
CA ASP A 243 5.53 -4.89 -11.84
C ASP A 243 4.97 -5.82 -12.93
#